data_AF-A0AAW5EF80-F1
#
_entry.id   AF-A0AAW5EF80-F1
#
_cell.length_a   1.000
_cell.length_b   1.000
_cell.length_c   1.000
_cell.angle_alpha   90.00
_cell.angle_beta   90.00
_cell.angle_gamma   90.00
#
_symmetry.space_group_name_H-M   'P 1'
#
loop_
_entity.id
_entity.type
_entity.pdbx_description
1 polymer ?
#
loop_
_entity_poly.entity_id
_entity_poly.type
_entity_poly.pdbx_seq_one_letter_code
_entity_poly.pdbx_strand_id
1 'polypeptide(L)'
;MALLSIMISHKQEQKIYQEKIKKDTSLKLPPLEDYPDYKEALKFKNHLSYKLGQALIQANKTWYKGGYVKMWFEVRKLKKEFKKK
;
A
#
# COMPACT_ATOMS: atom_id res chain seq x y z
N MET A 1 4.80 15.27 -11.08
CA MET A 1 3.73 16.22 -10.68
C MET A 1 2.47 15.53 -10.17
N ALA A 2 1.93 14.51 -10.85
CA ALA A 2 0.70 13.81 -10.42
C ALA A 2 0.74 13.16 -9.03
N LEU A 3 1.83 12.44 -8.66
CA LEU A 3 1.92 11.81 -7.34
C LEU A 3 2.00 12.84 -6.20
N LEU A 4 2.65 13.98 -6.45
CA LEU A 4 2.75 15.06 -5.49
C LEU A 4 1.39 15.71 -5.26
N SER A 5 0.62 15.98 -6.32
CA SER A 5 -0.73 16.54 -6.20
C SER A 5 -1.67 15.57 -5.48
N ILE A 6 -1.61 14.26 -5.79
CA ILE A 6 -2.39 13.24 -5.07
C ILE A 6 -2.05 13.24 -3.57
N MET A 7 -0.77 13.30 -3.21
CA MET A 7 -0.35 13.33 -1.81
C MET A 7 -0.85 14.58 -1.09
N ILE A 8 -0.85 15.74 -1.76
CA ILE A 8 -1.35 17.00 -1.20
C ILE A 8 -2.86 16.92 -0.98
N SER A 9 -3.64 16.48 -1.98
CA SER A 9 -5.09 16.32 -1.87
C SER A 9 -5.47 15.36 -0.74
N HIS A 10 -4.78 14.22 -0.65
CA HIS A 10 -5.02 13.25 0.41
C HIS A 10 -4.75 13.84 1.81
N LYS A 11 -3.67 14.61 1.99
CA LYS A 11 -3.40 15.31 3.25
C LYS A 11 -4.48 16.32 3.60
N GLN A 12 -5.03 17.02 2.61
CA GLN A 12 -6.11 17.98 2.82
C GLN A 12 -7.42 17.29 3.22
N GLU A 13 -7.80 16.22 2.53
CA GLU A 13 -8.97 15.40 2.85
C GLU A 13 -8.89 14.83 4.27
N GLN A 14 -7.70 14.35 4.67
CA GLN A 14 -7.48 13.87 6.04
C GLN A 14 -7.72 14.96 7.08
N LYS A 15 -7.23 16.19 6.87
CA LYS A 15 -7.48 17.31 7.79
C LYS A 15 -8.98 17.61 7.92
N ILE A 16 -9.68 17.68 6.78
CA ILE A 16 -11.12 17.93 6.72
C ILE A 16 -11.88 16.84 7.48
N TYR A 17 -11.50 15.57 7.32
CA TYR A 17 -12.10 14.45 8.04
C TYR A 17 -11.91 14.58 9.56
N GLN A 18 -10.71 14.94 10.02
CA GLN A 18 -10.44 15.14 11.44
C GLN A 18 -11.28 16.29 12.03
N GLU A 19 -11.47 17.38 11.28
CA GLU A 19 -12.34 18.48 11.71
C GLU A 19 -13.82 18.06 11.78
N LYS A 20 -14.29 17.24 10.84
CA LYS A 20 -15.65 16.68 10.86
C LYS A 20 -15.89 15.81 12.10
N ILE A 21 -14.96 14.92 12.44
CA ILE A 21 -15.07 14.08 13.64
C ILE A 21 -15.05 14.89 14.94
N LYS A 22 -14.27 15.98 14.97
CA LYS A 22 -14.25 16.89 16.14
C LYS A 22 -15.59 17.58 16.37
N LYS A 23 -16.31 17.91 15.29
CA LYS A 23 -17.65 18.52 15.36
C LYS A 23 -18.72 17.48 15.68
N ASP A 24 -18.60 16.28 15.10
CA ASP A 24 -19.52 15.18 15.32
C ASP A 24 -18.75 13.86 15.44
N THR A 25 -18.65 13.35 16.68
CA THR A 25 -17.90 12.14 17.00
C THR A 25 -18.54 10.87 16.41
N SER A 26 -19.83 10.90 16.09
CA SER A 26 -20.53 9.76 15.49
C SER A 26 -20.05 9.42 14.08
N LEU A 27 -19.43 10.38 13.38
CA LEU A 27 -18.88 10.21 12.03
C LEU A 27 -17.54 9.45 12.00
N LYS A 28 -17.01 9.06 13.15
CA LYS A 28 -15.73 8.34 13.23
C LYS A 28 -15.89 6.94 12.64
N LEU A 29 -15.16 6.69 11.57
CA LEU A 29 -15.09 5.36 10.96
C LEU A 29 -14.45 4.35 11.93
N PRO A 30 -14.89 3.08 11.90
CA PRO A 30 -14.25 2.03 12.68
C PRO A 30 -12.83 1.76 12.15
N PRO A 31 -11.98 1.10 12.97
CA PRO A 31 -10.72 0.51 12.51
C PRO A 31 -10.88 -0.35 11.24
N LEU A 32 -9.82 -0.44 10.43
CA LEU A 32 -9.85 -1.19 9.17
C LEU A 32 -10.16 -2.68 9.39
N GLU A 33 -9.72 -3.23 10.52
CA GLU A 33 -9.91 -4.62 10.93
C GLU A 33 -11.39 -4.99 11.13
N ASP A 34 -12.23 -4.01 11.47
CA ASP A 34 -13.64 -4.20 11.79
C ASP A 34 -14.52 -4.24 10.52
N TYR A 35 -13.94 -3.90 9.35
CA TYR A 35 -14.67 -3.97 8.09
C TYR A 35 -14.91 -5.43 7.66
N PRO A 36 -16.11 -5.78 7.18
CA PRO A 36 -16.47 -7.17 6.83
C PRO A 36 -15.54 -7.83 5.81
N ASP A 37 -14.99 -7.06 4.87
CA ASP A 37 -14.13 -7.52 3.78
C ASP A 37 -12.64 -7.54 4.14
N TYR A 38 -12.25 -7.10 5.34
CA TYR A 38 -10.84 -6.98 5.74
C TYR A 38 -10.06 -8.29 5.55
N LYS A 39 -10.65 -9.42 5.96
CA LYS A 39 -10.03 -10.75 5.82
C LYS A 39 -9.83 -11.14 4.35
N GLU A 40 -10.74 -10.74 3.47
CA GLU A 40 -10.64 -10.99 2.04
C GLU A 40 -9.59 -10.07 1.39
N ALA A 41 -9.58 -8.80 1.77
CA ALA A 41 -8.57 -7.82 1.36
C ALA A 41 -7.14 -8.29 1.71
N LEU A 42 -6.94 -8.95 2.85
CA LEU A 42 -5.64 -9.52 3.23
C LEU A 42 -5.15 -10.62 2.28
N LYS A 43 -6.05 -11.39 1.65
CA LYS A 43 -5.67 -12.43 0.68
C LYS A 43 -4.99 -11.80 -0.55
N PHE A 44 -5.31 -10.57 -0.91
CA PHE A 44 -4.67 -9.86 -2.03
C PHE A 44 -3.17 -9.66 -1.84
N LYS A 45 -2.68 -9.62 -0.59
CA LYS A 45 -1.23 -9.54 -0.31
C LYS A 45 -0.45 -10.73 -0.87
N ASN A 46 -1.13 -11.86 -1.10
CA ASN A 46 -0.53 -13.05 -1.69
C ASN A 46 -0.46 -13.01 -3.22
N HIS A 47 -1.16 -12.07 -3.88
CA HIS A 47 -1.14 -11.95 -5.33
C HIS A 47 0.23 -11.49 -5.82
N LEU A 48 0.61 -11.97 -7.00
CA LEU A 48 1.88 -11.63 -7.63
C LEU A 48 2.01 -10.12 -7.85
N SER A 49 0.97 -9.46 -8.38
CA SER A 49 0.94 -8.01 -8.61
C SER A 49 1.23 -7.21 -7.34
N TYR A 50 0.62 -7.59 -6.21
CA TYR A 50 0.86 -6.95 -4.92
C TYR A 50 2.32 -7.08 -4.49
N LYS A 51 2.87 -8.32 -4.51
CA LYS A 51 4.26 -8.57 -4.11
C LYS A 51 5.27 -7.86 -5.01
N LEU A 52 5.00 -7.80 -6.32
CA LEU A 52 5.81 -7.04 -7.27
C LEU A 52 5.78 -5.53 -6.98
N GLY A 53 4.61 -4.98 -6.72
CA GLY A 53 4.45 -3.57 -6.31
C GLY A 53 5.19 -3.27 -5.02
N GLN A 54 5.13 -4.17 -4.04
CA GLN A 54 5.87 -4.05 -2.78
C GLN A 54 7.39 -4.07 -3.00
N ALA A 55 7.90 -4.97 -3.84
CA ALA A 55 9.32 -5.03 -4.20
C ALA A 55 9.78 -3.73 -4.90
N LEU A 56 8.95 -3.18 -5.79
CA LEU A 56 9.22 -1.91 -6.46
C LEU A 56 9.28 -0.73 -5.48
N ILE A 57 8.33 -0.65 -4.53
CA ILE A 57 8.34 0.40 -3.50
C ILE A 57 9.61 0.29 -2.64
N GLN A 58 10.00 -0.93 -2.26
CA GLN A 58 11.20 -1.16 -1.47
C GLN A 58 12.49 -0.81 -2.25
N ALA A 59 12.54 -1.15 -3.53
CA ALA A 59 13.63 -0.79 -4.43
C ALA A 59 13.79 0.73 -4.51
N ASN A 60 12.68 1.46 -4.68
CA ASN A 60 12.68 2.92 -4.67
C ASN A 60 13.18 3.52 -3.35
N LYS A 61 12.80 2.96 -2.19
CA LYS A 61 13.28 3.45 -0.89
C LYS A 61 14.78 3.20 -0.67
N THR A 62 15.34 2.17 -1.30
CA THR A 62 16.72 1.72 -1.11
C THR A 62 17.56 1.84 -2.38
N TRP A 63 17.14 2.69 -3.32
CA TRP A 63 17.73 2.79 -4.65
C TRP A 63 19.24 3.07 -4.60
N TYR A 64 19.66 3.99 -3.71
CA TYR A 64 21.06 4.35 -3.47
C TYR A 64 21.91 3.24 -2.82
N LYS A 65 21.26 2.19 -2.28
CA LYS A 65 21.92 0.97 -1.74
C LYS A 65 21.80 -0.22 -2.69
N GLY A 66 21.53 0.02 -3.97
CA GLY A 66 21.33 -1.05 -4.96
C GLY A 66 19.97 -1.75 -4.86
N GLY A 67 18.94 -1.08 -4.34
CA GLY A 67 17.59 -1.64 -4.16
C GLY A 67 17.01 -2.29 -5.41
N TYR A 68 17.30 -1.76 -6.59
CA TYR A 68 16.85 -2.33 -7.88
C TYR A 68 17.55 -3.65 -8.24
N VAL A 69 18.83 -3.81 -7.87
CA VAL A 69 19.53 -5.09 -8.05
C VAL A 69 18.89 -6.16 -7.17
N LYS A 70 18.60 -5.83 -5.90
CA LYS A 70 17.86 -6.71 -4.99
C LYS A 70 16.48 -7.06 -5.53
N MET A 71 15.75 -6.06 -6.05
CA MET A 71 14.44 -6.25 -6.67
C MET A 71 14.49 -7.26 -7.83
N TRP A 72 15.51 -7.20 -8.70
CA TRP A 72 15.64 -8.16 -9.80
C TRP A 72 15.68 -9.62 -9.31
N PHE A 73 16.43 -9.89 -8.24
CA PHE A 73 16.48 -11.22 -7.63
C PHE A 73 15.13 -11.61 -6.99
N GLU A 74 14.48 -10.68 -6.29
CA GLU A 74 13.15 -10.91 -5.71
C GLU A 74 12.10 -11.23 -6.78
N VAL A 75 12.06 -10.47 -7.87
CA VAL A 75 11.15 -10.72 -9.00
C VAL A 75 11.38 -12.09 -9.62
N ARG A 76 12.65 -12.51 -9.81
CA ARG A 76 12.98 -13.85 -10.30
C ARG A 76 12.51 -14.95 -9.34
N LYS A 77 12.64 -14.74 -8.04
CA LYS A 77 12.15 -15.67 -7.01
C LYS A 77 10.62 -15.77 -7.03
N LEU A 78 9.93 -14.63 -7.02
CA LEU A 78 8.47 -14.55 -7.09
C LEU A 78 7.91 -15.21 -8.35
N LYS A 79 8.55 -15.01 -9.51
CA LYS A 79 8.16 -15.67 -10.77
C LYS A 79 8.31 -17.20 -10.69
N LYS A 80 9.35 -17.71 -10.02
CA LYS A 80 9.53 -19.15 -9.81
C LYS A 80 8.48 -19.71 -8.85
N GLU A 81 8.19 -19.04 -7.75
CA GLU A 81 7.15 -19.44 -6.79
C GLU A 81 5.77 -19.47 -7.44
N PHE A 82 5.44 -18.44 -8.24
CA PHE A 82 4.16 -18.37 -8.94
C PHE A 82 4.02 -19.47 -10.02
N LYS A 83 5.10 -19.84 -10.71
CA LYS A 83 5.09 -20.94 -11.69
C LYS A 83 5.02 -22.34 -11.09
N LYS A 84 5.40 -22.49 -9.82
CA LYS A 84 5.37 -23.77 -9.09
C LYS A 84 4.02 -24.02 -8.42
N LYS A 85 3.19 -23.00 -8.33
CA LYS A 85 1.86 -23.02 -7.75
C LYS A 85 0.83 -23.23 -8.85
#